data_AF-A0A958LB09-F1
#
_entry.id   AF-A0A958LB09-F1
#
_cell.length_a   1.000
_cell.length_b   1.000
_cell.length_c   1.000
_cell.angle_alpha   90.00
_cell.angle_beta   90.00
_cell.angle_gamma   90.00
#
_symmetry.space_group_name_H-M   'P 1'
#
loop_
_entity.id
_entity.type
_entity.pdbx_description
1 polymer ?
#
loop_
_entity_poly.entity_id
_entity_poly.type
_entity_poly.pdbx_seq_one_letter_code
_entity_poly.pdbx_strand_id
1 'polypeptide(L)' 'SERDLASLEIEYGKHRLHCWSPNLHLDDSGIMKTIQPIAPKDFEIMCFPDSGRYPFTVRGLTAEGTALRGEVIVQ' A
#
# COMPACT_ATOMS: atom_id res chain seq x y z
N SER A 1 3.21 -5.42 19.01
CA SER A 1 3.24 -4.41 20.09
C SER A 1 2.75 -3.09 19.49
N GLU A 2 2.36 -2.06 20.26
CA GLU A 2 2.00 -0.74 19.69
C GLU A 2 3.12 -0.09 18.84
N ARG A 3 4.32 -0.72 18.79
CA ARG A 3 5.50 -0.27 18.05
C ARG A 3 5.51 -0.68 16.57
N ASP A 4 4.54 -1.47 16.12
CA ASP A 4 4.55 -2.09 14.77
C ASP A 4 3.49 -1.46 13.83
N LEU A 5 3.06 -0.22 14.11
CA LEU A 5 2.14 0.50 13.25
C LEU A 5 2.89 1.07 12.04
N ALA A 6 2.42 0.79 10.83
CA ALA A 6 3.03 1.28 9.60
C ALA A 6 1.98 1.85 8.63
N SER A 7 2.37 2.78 7.77
CA SER A 7 1.62 3.13 6.56
C SER A 7 2.23 2.48 5.33
N LEU A 8 1.41 2.30 4.30
CA LEU A 8 1.82 1.80 2.99
C LEU A 8 1.44 2.83 1.92
N GLU A 9 2.35 3.04 0.98
CA GLU A 9 2.14 3.77 -0.28
C GLU A 9 2.52 2.84 -1.43
N ILE A 10 1.68 2.72 -2.46
CA ILE A 10 1.95 1.94 -3.67
C ILE A 10 1.75 2.85 -4.88
N GLU A 11 2.70 2.80 -5.81
CA GLU A 11 2.53 3.33 -7.16
C GLU A 11 1.58 2.40 -7.93
N TYR A 12 0.27 2.61 -7.72
CA TYR A 12 -0.77 1.77 -8.27
C TYR A 12 -1.13 2.19 -9.70
N GLY A 13 -0.98 3.47 -10.06
CA GLY A 13 -1.40 4.01 -11.34
C GLY A 13 -2.90 4.35 -11.38
N LYS A 14 -3.40 4.71 -12.56
CA LYS A 14 -4.80 5.16 -12.76
C LYS A 14 -5.72 3.99 -13.11
N HIS A 15 -5.80 3.00 -12.24
CA HIS A 15 -6.69 1.85 -12.44
C HIS A 15 -7.98 1.96 -11.62
N ARG A 16 -8.99 1.19 -12.00
CA ARG A 16 -10.22 1.03 -11.22
C ARG A 16 -9.98 0.09 -10.05
N LEU A 17 -10.40 0.52 -8.86
CA LEU A 17 -10.42 -0.34 -7.68
C LEU A 17 -11.58 -1.33 -7.78
N HIS A 18 -11.30 -2.62 -7.55
CA HIS A 18 -12.32 -3.66 -7.53
C HIS A 18 -12.32 -4.39 -6.18
N CYS A 19 -11.22 -5.04 -5.81
CA CYS A 19 -11.01 -5.61 -4.47
C CYS A 19 -9.97 -4.77 -3.72
N TRP A 20 -10.42 -4.10 -2.67
CA TRP A 20 -9.57 -3.26 -1.82
C TRP A 20 -10.15 -3.19 -0.40
N SER A 21 -9.28 -2.93 0.57
CA SER A 21 -9.70 -2.64 1.95
C SER A 21 -10.21 -1.22 2.07
N PRO A 22 -11.28 -0.94 2.82
CA PRO A 22 -11.68 0.43 3.16
C PRO A 22 -10.57 1.30 3.78
N ASN A 23 -9.51 0.67 4.29
CA ASN A 23 -8.31 1.35 4.79
C ASN A 23 -7.38 1.87 3.65
N LEU A 24 -7.65 1.59 2.38
CA LEU A 24 -6.85 2.04 1.25
C LEU A 24 -7.53 3.19 0.51
N HIS A 25 -6.75 4.14 0.00
CA HIS A 25 -7.25 5.26 -0.78
C HIS A 25 -6.34 5.50 -1.98
N LEU A 26 -6.91 5.44 -3.18
CA LEU A 26 -6.24 5.81 -4.43
C LEU A 26 -6.50 7.28 -4.72
N ASP A 27 -5.45 8.08 -4.79
CA ASP A 27 -5.57 9.48 -5.17
C ASP A 27 -5.43 9.70 -6.69
N ASP A 28 -5.69 10.95 -7.12
CA ASP A 28 -5.68 11.33 -8.54
C ASP A 28 -4.30 11.18 -9.22
N SER A 29 -3.22 11.07 -8.44
CA SER A 29 -1.88 10.84 -8.95
C SER A 29 -1.59 9.37 -9.23
N GLY A 30 -2.49 8.47 -8.83
CA GLY A 30 -2.32 7.03 -8.95
C GLY A 30 -1.55 6.41 -7.79
N ILE A 31 -1.42 7.09 -6.66
CA ILE A 31 -0.81 6.53 -5.46
C ILE A 31 -1.91 5.95 -4.57
N MET A 32 -1.81 4.65 -4.29
CA MET A 32 -2.62 4.00 -3.28
C MET A 32 -1.95 4.16 -1.92
N LYS A 33 -2.66 4.69 -0.93
CA LYS A 33 -2.14 4.86 0.44
C LYS A 33 -3.10 4.33 1.49
N THR A 34 -2.57 3.89 2.61
CA THR A 34 -3.39 3.53 3.78
C THR A 34 -3.82 4.78 4.56
N ILE A 35 -5.08 4.86 4.99
CA ILE A 35 -5.61 6.00 5.77
C ILE A 35 -5.49 5.81 7.29
N GLN A 36 -5.32 4.56 7.73
CA GLN A 36 -4.99 4.12 9.09
C GLN A 36 -3.78 3.17 9.01
N PRO A 37 -3.17 2.73 10.13
CA PRO A 37 -2.08 1.77 10.07
C PRO A 37 -2.47 0.52 9.28
N ILE A 38 -1.56 0.03 8.44
CA ILE A 38 -1.79 -1.15 7.62
C ILE A 38 -1.93 -2.41 8.49
N ALA A 39 -3.00 -3.17 8.27
CA ALA A 39 -3.17 -4.51 8.79
C ALA A 39 -2.85 -5.55 7.70
N PRO A 40 -2.43 -6.79 8.06
CA PRO A 40 -2.17 -7.84 7.08
C PRO A 40 -3.32 -8.08 6.09
N LYS A 41 -4.55 -8.01 6.58
CA LYS A 41 -5.76 -8.16 5.77
C LYS A 41 -5.92 -7.07 4.71
N ASP A 42 -5.43 -5.85 4.96
CA ASP A 42 -5.54 -4.75 4.01
C ASP A 42 -4.75 -5.01 2.74
N PHE A 43 -3.59 -5.65 2.89
CA PHE A 43 -2.73 -6.05 1.79
C PHE A 43 -3.24 -7.30 1.07
N GLU A 44 -3.69 -8.31 1.81
CA GLU A 44 -4.14 -9.61 1.25
C GLU A 44 -5.28 -9.47 0.24
N ILE A 45 -6.23 -8.55 0.49
CA ILE A 45 -7.42 -8.38 -0.36
C ILE A 45 -7.23 -7.41 -1.52
N MET A 46 -6.04 -6.82 -1.65
CA MET A 46 -5.74 -5.86 -2.70
C MET A 46 -5.47 -6.57 -4.02
N CYS A 47 -6.24 -6.22 -5.05
CA CYS A 47 -5.99 -6.71 -6.40
C CYS A 47 -5.05 -5.79 -7.17
N PHE A 48 -4.20 -6.38 -8.01
CA PHE A 48 -3.35 -5.69 -8.97
C PHE A 48 -3.83 -6.06 -10.38
N PRO A 49 -4.39 -5.11 -11.15
CA PRO A 49 -5.20 -5.43 -12.32
C PRO A 49 -4.39 -5.81 -13.56
N ASP A 50 -3.17 -5.29 -13.67
CA ASP A 50 -2.32 -5.47 -14.84
C ASP A 50 -1.03 -6.22 -14.44
N SER A 51 -0.45 -6.96 -15.37
CA SER A 51 0.89 -7.51 -15.17
C SER A 51 1.91 -6.38 -15.17
N GLY A 52 2.93 -6.50 -14.32
CA GLY A 52 3.90 -5.43 -14.15
C GLY A 52 4.50 -5.37 -12.75
N ARG A 53 5.03 -4.19 -12.44
CA ARG A 53 5.70 -3.90 -11.17
C ARG A 53 4.97 -2.76 -10.51
N TYR A 54 4.65 -2.94 -9.25
CA TYR A 54 4.00 -1.94 -8.41
C TYR A 54 4.96 -1.60 -7.26
N PRO A 55 5.80 -0.57 -7.43
CA PRO A 55 6.66 -0.07 -6.36
C PRO A 55 5.85 0.29 -5.14
N PHE A 56 6.38 -0.01 -3.96
CA PHE A 56 5.76 0.35 -2.71
C PHE A 56 6.77 0.90 -1.70
N THR A 57 6.26 1.73 -0.79
CA THR A 57 6.98 2.25 0.36
C THR A 57 6.19 1.97 1.63
N VAL A 58 6.84 1.38 2.63
CA VAL A 58 6.29 1.18 3.99
C VAL A 58 7.03 2.10 4.95
N ARG A 59 6.28 2.82 5.79
CA ARG A 59 6.84 3.73 6.81
C ARG A 59 6.30 3.38 8.19
N GLY A 60 7.18 3.22 9.18
CA GLY A 60 6.76 3.10 10.58
C GLY A 60 6.14 4.43 11.07
N LEU A 61 5.09 4.36 11.88
CA LEU A 61 4.37 5.54 12.41
C LEU A 61 4.94 6.07 13.73
N THR A 62 5.90 5.38 14.35
CA THR A 62 6.65 5.87 15.51
C THR A 62 8.07 6.28 15.09
N ALA A 63 8.58 7.32 15.76
CA ALA A 63 9.72 8.12 15.33
C ALA A 63 10.99 7.30 14.99
N GLU A 64 11.65 7.70 13.89
CA GLU A 64 12.86 7.13 13.27
C GLU A 64 12.68 5.98 12.24
N GLY A 65 11.46 5.75 11.76
CA GLY A 65 11.17 4.71 10.77
C GLY A 65 11.85 4.93 9.40
N THR A 66 12.92 4.20 9.13
CA THR A 66 13.49 4.06 7.78
C THR A 66 12.41 3.58 6.83
N ALA A 67 12.21 4.30 5.73
CA ALA A 67 11.26 3.89 4.70
C ALA A 67 11.76 2.60 4.04
N LEU A 68 11.00 1.52 4.18
CA LEU A 68 11.26 0.28 3.46
C LEU A 68 10.65 0.41 2.07
N ARG A 69 11.43 0.10 1.04
CA ARG A 69 10.99 0.13 -0.34
C ARG A 69 11.01 -1.29 -0.91
N GLY A 70 10.04 -1.60 -1.74
CA GLY A 70 9.95 -2.87 -2.46
C GLY A 70 9.09 -2.73 -3.71
N GLU A 71 8.81 -3.86 -4.36
CA GLU A 71 7.90 -3.92 -5.49
C GLU A 71 7.05 -5.19 -5.39
N VAL A 72 5.78 -5.10 -5.80
CA VAL A 72 4.96 -6.27 -6.12
C VAL A 72 5.11 -6.56 -7.60
N ILE A 73 5.45 -7.81 -7.95
CA ILE A 73 5.58 -8.25 -9.34
C ILE A 73 4.39 -9.14 -9.66
N VAL A 74 3.60 -8.72 -10.64
CA VAL A 74 2.42 -9.45 -11.14
C VAL A 74 2.75 -10.01 -12.51
N GLN A 75 2.52 -11.32 -12.67
CA GLN A 75 2.77 -12.07 -13.91
C GLN A 75 1.46 -12.37 -14.64
#